data_AF-A0A519SYI4-F1
#
_entry.id   AF-A0A519SYI4-F1
#
_cell.length_a   1.000
_cell.length_b   1.000
_cell.length_c   1.000
_cell.angle_alpha   90.00
_cell.angle_beta   90.00
_cell.angle_gamma   90.00
#
_symmetry.space_group_name_H-M   'P 1'
#
loop_
_entity.id
_entity.type
_entity.pdbx_description
1 polymer ?
#
loop_
_entity_poly.entity_id
_entity_poly.type
_entity_poly.pdbx_seq_one_letter_code
_entity_poly.pdbx_strand_id
1 'polypeptide(L)'
;MVTDCEVRRGEGPRTPHDRPHPHFHIVANRVADNGKTVSDGLNYARSEKLLRELEKKYDLAPVVSQDKRLSVENVPAHDQARIHLREAVQECARTARNLTELTRAVQAQGIRAQLHQNAAGEATGISFEQAGQRFKGSQLARSLSLGGLNKLLAQNQAKVNVQPEMSQAPTIGVRIRR
;
A
#
# COMPACT_ATOMS: atom_id res chain seq x y z
N MET A 1 14.34 -24.16 24.42
CA MET A 1 15.54 -23.33 24.18
C MET A 1 16.02 -23.66 22.77
N VAL A 2 16.54 -22.70 21.99
CA VAL A 2 17.15 -23.02 20.69
C VAL A 2 18.50 -23.62 21.00
N THR A 3 18.58 -24.94 20.98
CA THR A 3 19.82 -25.70 21.10
C THR A 3 20.42 -25.77 19.71
N ASP A 4 21.49 -25.00 19.55
CA ASP A 4 22.34 -24.86 18.38
C ASP A 4 21.86 -23.83 17.31
N CYS A 5 22.71 -22.81 17.12
CA CYS A 5 22.53 -21.74 16.15
C CYS A 5 23.89 -21.54 15.48
N GLU A 6 24.09 -22.19 14.34
CA GLU A 6 25.34 -22.09 13.60
C GLU A 6 25.26 -20.90 12.62
N VAL A 7 25.94 -19.80 12.96
CA VAL A 7 26.04 -18.62 12.10
C VAL A 7 27.22 -18.80 11.15
N ARG A 8 26.96 -19.26 9.93
CA ARG A 8 27.97 -19.29 8.86
C ARG A 8 27.83 -18.07 7.96
N ARG A 9 28.93 -17.35 7.74
CA ARG A 9 29.06 -16.44 6.59
C ARG A 9 29.23 -17.32 5.36
N GLY A 10 28.16 -17.50 4.58
CA GLY A 10 28.19 -18.24 3.33
C GLY A 10 28.29 -17.30 2.14
N GLU A 11 29.08 -17.67 1.13
CA GLU A 11 28.85 -17.21 -0.24
C GLU A 11 27.83 -18.18 -0.87
N GLY A 12 26.55 -17.82 -0.79
CA GLY A 12 25.42 -18.66 -1.22
C GLY A 12 25.26 -18.78 -2.74
N PRO A 13 24.51 -19.78 -3.24
CA PRO A 13 24.27 -19.96 -4.66
C PRO A 13 23.41 -18.81 -5.22
N ARG A 14 23.86 -18.27 -6.35
CA ARG A 14 23.29 -17.11 -7.04
C ARG A 14 21.85 -17.39 -7.47
N THR A 15 20.88 -16.98 -6.68
CA THR A 15 19.53 -16.76 -7.21
C THR A 15 19.51 -15.44 -8.00
N PRO A 16 18.64 -15.24 -9.00
CA PRO A 16 18.64 -14.03 -9.84
C PRO A 16 18.40 -12.70 -9.08
N HIS A 17 18.05 -12.77 -7.80
CA HIS A 17 17.78 -11.63 -6.92
C HIS A 17 18.82 -11.44 -5.81
N ASP A 18 19.84 -12.30 -5.73
CA ASP A 18 20.88 -12.22 -4.71
C ASP A 18 21.91 -11.17 -5.14
N ARG A 19 21.77 -9.96 -4.60
CA ARG A 19 22.78 -8.92 -4.77
C ARG A 19 23.97 -9.29 -3.87
N PRO A 20 25.22 -8.93 -4.21
CA PRO A 20 26.36 -9.20 -3.35
C PRO A 20 26.25 -8.37 -2.07
N HIS A 21 25.54 -8.89 -1.07
CA HIS A 21 25.38 -8.32 0.25
C HIS A 21 25.66 -9.39 1.31
N PRO A 22 26.36 -9.05 2.40
CA PRO A 22 26.55 -9.97 3.51
C PRO A 22 25.19 -10.43 4.06
N HIS A 23 24.95 -11.74 4.07
CA HIS A 23 23.76 -12.33 4.68
C HIS A 23 24.16 -13.48 5.61
N PHE A 24 23.29 -13.78 6.56
CA PHE A 24 23.47 -14.86 7.51
C PHE A 24 22.36 -15.89 7.33
N HIS A 25 22.70 -17.17 7.35
CA HIS A 25 21.72 -18.24 7.46
C HIS A 25 21.52 -18.57 8.94
N ILE A 26 20.26 -18.55 9.39
CA ILE A 26 19.88 -18.99 10.74
C ILE A 26 19.04 -20.24 10.57
N VAL A 27 19.55 -21.36 11.09
CA VAL A 27 18.79 -22.61 11.18
C VAL A 27 18.23 -22.69 12.59
N ALA A 28 16.91 -22.88 12.71
CA ALA A 28 16.24 -22.99 14.01
C ALA A 28 15.32 -24.22 14.02
N ASN A 29 15.48 -25.06 15.04
CA ASN A 29 14.58 -26.19 15.29
C ASN A 29 13.40 -25.75 16.17
N ARG A 30 12.18 -26.20 15.80
CA ARG A 30 10.96 -25.97 16.59
C ARG A 30 10.65 -27.12 17.55
N VAL A 31 11.42 -28.20 17.56
CA VAL A 31 11.24 -29.28 18.53
C VAL A 31 11.98 -28.90 19.81
N ALA A 32 11.24 -28.75 20.90
CA ALA A 32 11.83 -28.49 22.22
C ALA A 32 12.46 -29.77 22.79
N ASP A 33 13.25 -29.61 23.86
CA ASP A 33 13.99 -30.71 24.50
C ASP A 33 13.08 -31.80 25.10
N ASN A 34 11.78 -31.51 25.23
CA ASN A 34 10.74 -32.46 25.63
C ASN A 34 10.04 -33.17 24.45
N GLY A 35 10.57 -33.04 23.24
CA GLY A 35 10.01 -33.62 22.02
C GLY A 35 8.74 -32.93 21.50
N LYS A 36 8.25 -31.88 22.15
CA LYS A 36 7.05 -31.15 21.72
C LYS A 36 7.40 -30.01 20.77
N THR A 37 6.54 -29.78 19.78
CA THR A 37 6.66 -28.67 18.84
C THR A 37 6.34 -27.35 19.52
N VAL A 38 7.26 -26.38 19.40
CA VAL A 38 7.07 -24.99 19.79
C VAL A 38 6.06 -24.35 18.84
N SER A 39 4.99 -23.79 19.42
CA SER A 39 3.95 -23.07 18.69
C SER A 39 4.51 -21.83 17.99
N ASP A 40 4.09 -21.62 16.75
CA ASP A 40 4.37 -20.44 15.91
C ASP A 40 3.31 -19.33 16.02
N GLY A 41 2.25 -19.54 16.81
CA GLY A 41 1.17 -18.56 16.96
C GLY A 41 1.67 -17.25 17.53
N LEU A 42 1.30 -16.10 16.96
CA LEU A 42 1.75 -14.77 17.43
C LEU A 42 3.27 -14.57 17.39
N ASN A 43 4.04 -15.31 16.57
CA ASN A 43 5.49 -15.11 16.43
C ASN A 43 5.84 -13.66 16.08
N TYR A 44 5.03 -12.99 15.24
CA TYR A 44 5.21 -11.58 14.92
C TYR A 44 5.17 -10.70 16.18
N ALA A 45 4.10 -10.78 16.97
CA ALA A 45 3.94 -9.98 18.18
C ALA A 45 5.00 -10.29 19.24
N ARG A 46 5.36 -11.58 19.39
CA ARG A 46 6.43 -12.02 20.30
C ARG A 46 7.81 -11.47 19.87
N SER A 47 8.11 -11.50 18.58
CA SER A 47 9.36 -10.97 18.01
C SER A 47 9.43 -9.45 18.10
N GLU A 48 8.33 -8.75 17.82
CA GLU A 48 8.24 -7.30 17.96
C GLU A 48 8.51 -6.86 19.41
N LYS A 49 7.89 -7.53 20.39
CA LYS A 49 8.15 -7.24 21.81
C LYS A 49 9.64 -7.41 22.16
N LEU A 50 10.25 -8.53 21.73
CA LEU A 50 11.66 -8.80 21.96
C LEU A 50 12.55 -7.73 21.29
N LEU A 51 12.26 -7.33 20.05
CA LEU A 51 12.96 -6.26 19.35
C LEU A 51 12.92 -4.94 20.15
N ARG A 52 11.75 -4.54 20.67
CA ARG A 52 11.63 -3.31 21.50
C ARG A 52 12.43 -3.39 22.79
N GLU A 53 12.52 -4.57 23.40
CA GLU A 53 13.34 -4.78 24.60
C GLU A 53 14.84 -4.70 24.27
N LEU A 54 15.27 -5.28 23.14
CA LEU A 54 16.65 -5.20 22.65
C LEU A 54 17.04 -3.78 22.27
N GLU A 55 16.16 -3.05 21.60
CA GLU A 55 16.34 -1.63 21.26
C GLU A 55 16.67 -0.81 22.53
N LYS A 56 15.89 -0.98 23.59
CA LYS A 56 16.13 -0.30 24.88
C LYS A 56 17.40 -0.76 25.58
N LYS A 57 17.67 -2.07 25.58
CA LYS A 57 18.81 -2.65 26.29
C LYS A 57 20.16 -2.21 25.71
N TYR A 58 20.21 -2.07 24.38
CA TYR A 58 21.44 -1.75 23.66
C TYR A 58 21.47 -0.32 23.12
N ASP A 59 20.53 0.53 23.57
CA ASP A 59 20.39 1.93 23.12
C ASP A 59 20.39 2.08 21.59
N LEU A 60 19.65 1.19 20.91
CA LEU A 60 19.54 1.18 19.47
C LEU A 60 18.44 2.13 19.01
N ALA A 61 18.61 2.69 17.82
CA ALA A 61 17.58 3.51 17.19
C ALA A 61 16.27 2.70 17.03
N PRO A 62 15.15 3.17 17.58
CA PRO A 62 13.90 2.43 17.53
C PRO A 62 13.39 2.35 16.09
N VAL A 63 12.95 1.16 15.67
CA VAL A 63 12.34 0.99 14.36
C VAL A 63 10.98 1.68 14.35
N VAL A 64 10.89 2.82 13.68
CA VAL A 64 9.63 3.52 13.42
C VAL A 64 8.78 2.70 12.44
N SER A 65 7.47 2.65 12.66
CA SER A 65 6.53 2.05 11.73
C SER A 65 6.67 2.67 10.35
N GLN A 66 6.36 1.91 9.30
CA GLN A 66 6.51 2.38 7.91
C GLN A 66 5.77 3.70 7.69
N ASP A 67 4.58 3.87 8.27
CA ASP A 67 3.79 5.10 8.19
C ASP A 67 4.51 6.31 8.83
N LYS A 68 5.27 6.10 9.92
CA LYS A 68 6.10 7.14 10.57
C LYS A 68 7.44 7.35 9.86
N ARG A 69 7.98 6.36 9.14
CA ARG A 69 9.17 6.56 8.30
C ARG A 69 8.88 7.46 7.11
N LEU A 70 7.64 7.41 6.59
CA LEU A 70 7.19 8.28 5.51
C LEU A 70 7.00 9.74 5.92
N SER A 71 6.87 10.04 7.24
CA SER A 71 6.75 11.41 7.75
C SER A 71 8.10 12.08 8.05
N VAL A 72 9.22 11.35 7.97
CA VAL A 72 10.56 11.85 8.34
C VAL A 72 11.41 11.99 7.08
N GLU A 73 11.16 13.07 6.33
CA GLU A 73 12.11 13.89 5.54
C GLU A 73 13.16 13.23 4.62
N ASN A 74 13.17 11.91 4.43
CA ASN A 74 14.08 11.17 3.56
C ASN A 74 13.36 9.98 2.93
N VAL A 75 12.20 10.24 2.33
CA VAL A 75 11.57 9.26 1.46
C VAL A 75 12.44 9.15 0.19
N PRO A 76 12.98 7.98 -0.17
CA PRO A 76 13.72 7.81 -1.42
C PRO A 76 12.88 8.32 -2.60
N ALA A 77 13.48 8.94 -3.62
CA ALA A 77 12.76 9.56 -4.74
C ALA A 77 11.73 8.62 -5.40
N HIS A 78 12.03 7.32 -5.45
CA HIS A 78 11.11 6.28 -5.92
C HIS A 78 9.89 6.08 -5.01
N ASP A 79 10.07 6.13 -3.69
CA ASP A 79 8.95 6.06 -2.74
C ASP A 79 8.14 7.37 -2.73
N GLN A 80 8.76 8.54 -2.95
CA GLN A 80 8.05 9.81 -3.12
C GLN A 80 7.13 9.78 -4.34
N ALA A 81 7.66 9.34 -5.49
CA ALA A 81 6.89 9.13 -6.69
C ALA A 81 5.74 8.14 -6.45
N ARG A 82 5.99 7.03 -5.73
CA ARG A 82 4.93 6.07 -5.39
C ARG A 82 3.83 6.68 -4.54
N ILE A 83 4.18 7.51 -3.55
CA ILE A 83 3.21 8.18 -2.66
C ILE A 83 2.40 9.21 -3.43
N HIS A 84 3.07 10.09 -4.19
CA HIS A 84 2.43 11.10 -5.02
C HIS A 84 1.44 10.46 -5.99
N LEU A 85 1.88 9.41 -6.69
CA LEU A 85 1.06 8.70 -7.66
C LEU A 85 -0.13 7.99 -6.99
N ARG A 86 0.07 7.41 -5.80
CA ARG A 86 -1.02 6.82 -5.00
C ARG A 86 -2.07 7.87 -4.66
N GLU A 87 -1.65 9.03 -4.15
CA GLU A 87 -2.57 10.10 -3.71
C GLU A 87 -3.32 10.71 -4.89
N ALA A 88 -2.62 11.05 -5.96
CA ALA A 88 -3.21 11.58 -7.20
C ALA A 88 -4.28 10.63 -7.77
N VAL A 89 -3.93 9.35 -7.95
CA VAL A 89 -4.87 8.34 -8.49
C VAL A 89 -6.03 8.13 -7.53
N GLN A 90 -5.78 8.12 -6.22
CA GLN A 90 -6.81 7.90 -5.22
C GLN A 90 -7.82 9.05 -5.19
N GLU A 91 -7.38 10.30 -5.33
CA GLU A 91 -8.29 11.44 -5.42
C GLU A 91 -9.16 11.39 -6.67
N CYS A 92 -8.57 11.07 -7.83
CA CYS A 92 -9.34 10.82 -9.05
C CYS A 92 -10.34 9.67 -8.89
N ALA A 93 -9.95 8.60 -8.19
CA ALA A 93 -10.81 7.43 -7.96
C ALA A 93 -11.98 7.70 -7.00
N ARG A 94 -11.93 8.73 -6.16
CA ARG A 94 -13.05 9.12 -5.30
C ARG A 94 -14.19 9.77 -6.06
N THR A 95 -13.88 10.46 -7.16
CA THR A 95 -14.86 11.22 -7.95
C THR A 95 -15.29 10.50 -9.22
N ALA A 96 -14.42 9.66 -9.79
CA ALA A 96 -14.72 8.88 -10.98
C ALA A 96 -15.87 7.88 -10.73
N ARG A 97 -16.74 7.75 -11.73
CA ARG A 97 -17.87 6.81 -11.72
C ARG A 97 -17.60 5.58 -12.56
N ASN A 98 -16.73 5.68 -13.55
CA ASN A 98 -16.35 4.55 -14.40
C ASN A 98 -14.86 4.61 -14.73
N LEU A 99 -14.35 3.52 -15.31
CA LEU A 99 -12.94 3.39 -15.64
C LEU A 99 -12.50 4.42 -16.69
N THR A 100 -13.40 4.82 -17.59
CA THR A 100 -13.16 5.84 -18.62
C THR A 100 -12.96 7.23 -18.00
N GLU A 101 -13.83 7.62 -17.08
CA GLU A 101 -13.73 8.87 -16.31
C GLU A 101 -12.46 8.88 -15.46
N LEU A 102 -12.15 7.76 -14.80
CA LEU A 102 -10.92 7.62 -14.04
C LEU A 102 -9.72 7.87 -14.96
N THR A 103 -9.64 7.13 -16.08
CA THR A 103 -8.54 7.24 -17.05
C THR A 103 -8.36 8.67 -17.54
N ARG A 104 -9.46 9.36 -17.87
CA ARG A 104 -9.44 10.77 -18.27
C ARG A 104 -8.93 11.69 -17.14
N ALA A 105 -9.39 11.47 -15.91
CA ALA A 105 -9.00 12.27 -14.75
C ALA A 105 -7.52 12.12 -14.41
N VAL A 106 -6.98 10.89 -14.42
CA VAL A 106 -5.53 10.69 -14.20
C VAL A 106 -4.71 11.21 -15.39
N GLN A 107 -5.20 11.07 -16.61
CA GLN A 107 -4.50 11.59 -17.80
C GLN A 107 -4.39 13.13 -17.78
N ALA A 108 -5.39 13.84 -17.25
CA ALA A 108 -5.32 15.28 -17.04
C ALA A 108 -4.21 15.71 -16.06
N GLN A 109 -3.77 14.81 -15.17
CA GLN A 109 -2.63 15.02 -14.27
C GLN A 109 -1.30 14.49 -14.85
N GLY A 110 -1.28 14.11 -16.14
CA GLY A 110 -0.11 13.54 -16.79
C GLY A 110 0.21 12.10 -16.37
N ILE A 111 -0.75 11.39 -15.78
CA ILE A 111 -0.60 9.99 -15.36
C ILE A 111 -1.22 9.08 -16.42
N ARG A 112 -0.42 8.18 -16.99
CA ARG A 112 -0.87 7.18 -17.95
C ARG A 112 -1.37 5.94 -17.22
N ALA A 113 -2.64 5.60 -17.38
CA ALA A 113 -3.20 4.34 -16.92
C ALA A 113 -3.16 3.28 -18.02
N GLN A 114 -2.66 2.08 -17.72
CA GLN A 114 -2.64 0.95 -18.64
C GLN A 114 -3.29 -0.27 -17.99
N LEU A 115 -4.31 -0.81 -18.64
CA LEU A 115 -4.95 -2.08 -18.28
C LEU A 115 -4.14 -3.25 -18.84
N HIS A 116 -3.97 -4.29 -18.04
CA HIS A 116 -3.37 -5.56 -18.43
C HIS A 116 -4.47 -6.60 -18.58
N GLN A 117 -4.39 -7.39 -19.64
CA GLN A 117 -5.30 -8.50 -19.92
C GLN A 117 -4.52 -9.81 -19.99
N ASN A 118 -5.16 -10.91 -19.60
CA ASN A 118 -4.61 -12.25 -19.77
C ASN A 118 -4.82 -12.73 -21.23
N ALA A 119 -4.26 -13.89 -21.58
CA ALA A 119 -4.44 -14.49 -22.90
C ALA A 119 -5.92 -14.84 -23.23
N ALA A 120 -6.78 -14.91 -22.22
CA ALA A 120 -8.22 -15.10 -22.37
C ALA A 120 -9.01 -13.79 -22.55
N GLY A 121 -8.33 -12.63 -22.60
CA GLY A 121 -8.95 -11.31 -22.77
C GLY A 121 -9.51 -10.68 -21.49
N GLU A 122 -9.36 -11.33 -20.34
CA GLU A 122 -9.84 -10.82 -19.06
C GLU A 122 -8.83 -9.83 -18.47
N ALA A 123 -9.33 -8.67 -18.05
CA ALA A 123 -8.50 -7.67 -17.39
C ALA A 123 -7.99 -8.19 -16.04
N THR A 124 -6.68 -8.37 -15.92
CA THR A 124 -5.99 -8.95 -14.76
C THR A 124 -5.45 -7.89 -13.82
N GLY A 125 -5.20 -6.67 -14.32
CA GLY A 125 -4.66 -5.59 -13.50
C GLY A 125 -4.63 -4.24 -14.19
N ILE A 126 -4.23 -3.22 -13.43
CA ILE A 126 -3.99 -1.86 -13.91
C ILE A 126 -2.63 -1.39 -13.41
N SER A 127 -1.93 -0.60 -14.23
CA SER A 127 -0.70 0.08 -13.84
C SER A 127 -0.78 1.55 -14.20
N PHE A 128 -0.10 2.37 -13.43
CA PHE A 128 -0.05 3.82 -13.58
C PHE A 128 1.39 4.25 -13.78
N GLU A 129 1.61 5.19 -14.69
CA GLU A 129 2.93 5.70 -15.05
C GLU A 129 2.93 7.22 -15.11
N GLN A 130 3.94 7.84 -14.49
CA GLN A 130 4.16 9.28 -14.52
C GLN A 130 5.65 9.56 -14.51
N ALA A 131 6.10 10.50 -15.35
CA ALA A 131 7.52 10.90 -15.44
C ALA A 131 8.51 9.71 -15.58
N GLY A 132 8.12 8.66 -16.33
CA GLY A 132 8.95 7.47 -16.57
C GLY A 132 8.96 6.44 -15.44
N GLN A 133 8.24 6.68 -14.33
CA GLN A 133 8.12 5.72 -13.23
C GLN A 133 6.77 5.01 -13.28
N ARG A 134 6.79 3.69 -13.28
CA ARG A 134 5.61 2.83 -13.46
C ARG A 134 5.35 1.97 -12.23
N PHE A 135 4.11 1.99 -11.75
CA PHE A 135 3.66 1.21 -10.60
C PHE A 135 2.41 0.39 -10.94
N LYS A 136 2.33 -0.86 -10.44
CA LYS A 136 1.08 -1.63 -10.47
C LYS A 136 0.09 -1.01 -9.48
N GLY A 137 -1.19 -0.98 -9.82
CA GLY A 137 -2.24 -0.45 -8.93
C GLY A 137 -2.21 -1.10 -7.54
N SER A 138 -1.98 -2.42 -7.48
CA SER A 138 -1.83 -3.15 -6.22
C SER A 138 -0.59 -2.78 -5.39
N GLN A 139 0.45 -2.21 -6.01
CA GLN A 139 1.64 -1.71 -5.31
C GLN A 139 1.42 -0.29 -4.74
N LEU A 140 0.48 0.47 -5.31
CA LEU A 140 0.09 1.79 -4.80
C LEU A 140 -0.87 1.64 -3.61
N ALA A 141 -1.95 0.89 -3.80
CA ALA A 141 -2.88 0.52 -2.74
C ALA A 141 -3.77 -0.65 -3.16
N ARG A 142 -4.26 -1.43 -2.20
CA ARG A 142 -5.21 -2.52 -2.51
C ARG A 142 -6.50 -1.99 -3.18
N SER A 143 -6.96 -0.81 -2.78
CA SER A 143 -8.08 -0.09 -3.39
C SER A 143 -7.84 0.32 -4.84
N LEU A 144 -6.59 0.52 -5.24
CA LEU A 144 -6.20 0.90 -6.61
C LEU A 144 -5.89 -0.31 -7.50
N SER A 145 -6.03 -1.53 -6.97
CA SER A 145 -6.10 -2.73 -7.81
C SER A 145 -7.35 -2.68 -8.70
N LEU A 146 -7.34 -3.40 -9.83
CA LEU A 146 -8.48 -3.41 -10.74
C LEU A 146 -9.80 -3.81 -10.04
N GLY A 147 -9.76 -4.86 -9.20
CA GLY A 147 -10.92 -5.27 -8.41
C GLY A 147 -11.31 -4.26 -7.32
N GLY A 148 -10.34 -3.53 -6.75
CA GLY A 148 -10.59 -2.45 -5.79
C GLY A 148 -11.26 -1.24 -6.45
N LEU A 149 -10.76 -0.82 -7.61
CA LEU A 149 -11.31 0.27 -8.40
C LEU A 149 -12.72 -0.05 -8.86
N ASN A 150 -12.99 -1.25 -9.37
CA ASN A 150 -14.34 -1.64 -9.78
C ASN A 150 -15.34 -1.51 -8.62
N LYS A 151 -14.95 -1.89 -7.39
CA LYS A 151 -15.81 -1.73 -6.20
C LYS A 151 -16.02 -0.25 -5.85
N LEU A 152 -14.96 0.57 -5.87
CA LEU A 152 -15.06 2.00 -5.59
C LEU A 152 -15.93 2.72 -6.61
N LEU A 153 -15.72 2.45 -7.90
CA LEU A 153 -16.49 3.04 -8.99
C LEU A 153 -17.96 2.65 -8.90
N ALA A 154 -18.28 1.39 -8.61
CA ALA A 154 -19.66 0.93 -8.40
C ALA A 154 -20.33 1.64 -7.21
N GLN A 155 -19.60 1.88 -6.12
CA GLN A 155 -20.10 2.65 -4.98
C GLN A 155 -20.36 4.13 -5.33
N ASN A 156 -19.46 4.74 -6.11
CA ASN A 156 -19.61 6.13 -6.55
C ASN A 156 -20.80 6.30 -7.50
N GLN A 157 -21.04 5.33 -8.40
CA GLN A 157 -22.24 5.30 -9.25
C GLN A 157 -23.51 5.23 -8.40
N ALA A 158 -23.55 4.36 -7.38
CA ALA A 158 -24.71 4.21 -6.52
C ALA A 158 -25.04 5.47 -5.69
N LYS A 159 -24.03 6.23 -5.25
CA LYS A 159 -24.23 7.44 -4.43
C LYS A 159 -24.85 8.61 -5.19
N VAL A 160 -24.58 8.74 -6.49
CA VAL A 160 -25.11 9.84 -7.31
C VAL A 160 -26.59 9.63 -7.65
N ASN A 161 -27.06 8.39 -7.66
CA ASN A 161 -28.46 8.07 -7.97
C ASN A 161 -29.44 8.32 -6.80
N VAL A 162 -28.97 8.88 -5.67
CA VAL A 162 -29.79 9.15 -4.46
C VAL A 162 -29.93 10.67 -4.17
N GLN A 163 -29.60 11.55 -5.11
CA GLN A 163 -29.99 12.97 -5.02
C GLN A 163 -30.56 13.44 -6.36
N PRO A 164 -31.88 13.65 -6.40
CA PRO A 164 -32.36 15.03 -6.56
C PRO A 164 -33.44 15.34 -5.52
N GLU A 165 -33.50 16.59 -5.02
CA GLU A 165 -34.71 17.43 -4.86
C GLU A 165 -34.37 18.74 -4.10
N MET A 166 -34.20 19.79 -4.91
CA MET A 166 -34.68 21.18 -4.73
C MET A 166 -34.14 22.08 -3.61
N SER A 167 -33.27 23.01 -4.05
CA SER A 167 -33.20 24.38 -3.56
C SER A 167 -34.36 25.22 -4.12
N GLN A 168 -35.22 25.79 -3.26
CA GLN A 168 -35.92 27.05 -3.52
C GLN A 168 -35.74 27.97 -2.32
N ALA A 169 -35.01 29.07 -2.52
CA ALA A 169 -34.78 30.10 -1.53
C ALA A 169 -36.07 30.92 -1.31
N PRO A 170 -36.48 31.25 -0.07
CA PRO A 170 -37.57 32.18 0.15
C PRO A 170 -37.10 33.62 -0.16
N THR A 171 -37.84 34.27 -1.06
CA THR A 171 -37.70 35.69 -1.41
C THR A 171 -37.91 36.58 -0.17
N ILE A 172 -36.89 37.36 0.18
CA ILE A 172 -36.94 38.38 1.24
C ILE A 172 -37.80 39.55 0.76
N GLY A 173 -39.03 39.64 1.25
CA GLY A 173 -39.88 40.83 1.12
C GLY A 173 -39.58 41.83 2.25
N VAL A 174 -38.71 42.79 2.01
CA VAL A 174 -38.48 43.94 2.91
C VAL A 174 -39.71 44.85 2.85
N ARG A 175 -40.46 44.97 3.96
CA ARG A 175 -41.54 45.95 4.12
C ARG A 175 -41.04 47.12 4.94
N ILE A 176 -40.56 48.16 4.26
CA ILE A 176 -40.31 49.48 4.85
C ILE A 176 -41.69 50.09 5.17
N ARG A 177 -41.91 50.50 6.41
CA ARG A 177 -42.95 51.49 6.74
C ARG A 177 -42.28 52.74 7.29
N ARG A 178 -42.72 53.88 6.75
CA ARG A 178 -42.39 55.25 7.18
C ARG A 178 -42.91 55.53 8.58
#